data_AF-A0A7S3BAX3-F1
#
_entry.id   AF-A0A7S3BAX3-F1
#
_cell.length_a   1.000
_cell.length_b   1.000
_cell.length_c   1.000
_cell.angle_alpha   90.00
_cell.angle_beta   90.00
_cell.angle_gamma   90.00
#
_symmetry.space_group_name_H-M   'P 1'
#
loop_
_entity.id
_entity.type
_entity.pdbx_description
1 polymer ?
#
loop_
_entity_poly.entity_id
_entity_poly.type
_entity_poly.pdbx_seq_one_letter_code
_entity_poly.pdbx_strand_id
1 'polypeptide(L)'
;FNFSTVFHEMRSLLAGRPPDAVLPVSEAQYLLDMPLIEAFTVHPQRTLDPAHATIHVLAVAPWASQIMGRHSGDSNMHEARMQGVADELRRNPFFRRGSLFVVLVGGETLGVLGTALQRELASGNVLLGCTDPTNAAIGPNVRAPAHLLMANAVTLPYVAHAFAAPPLFPRPPPPL
;
A
#
# COMPACT_ATOMS: atom_id res chain seq x y z
N PHE A 1 6.12 13.91 -6.83
CA PHE A 1 4.91 13.21 -6.33
C PHE A 1 5.01 13.10 -4.82
N ASN A 2 4.03 13.55 -4.03
CA ASN A 2 4.16 13.56 -2.56
C ASN A 2 3.12 12.65 -1.90
N PHE A 3 3.53 11.45 -1.48
CA PHE A 3 2.68 10.53 -0.72
C PHE A 3 2.18 11.12 0.60
N SER A 4 2.91 12.10 1.16
CA SER A 4 2.44 12.87 2.31
C SER A 4 1.14 13.61 2.01
N THR A 5 0.86 13.96 0.74
CA THR A 5 -0.41 14.58 0.33
C THR A 5 -1.58 13.61 0.45
N VAL A 6 -1.43 12.37 -0.04
CA VAL A 6 -2.47 11.32 0.07
C VAL A 6 -2.78 11.03 1.54
N PHE A 7 -1.75 10.87 2.37
CA PHE A 7 -1.91 10.66 3.81
C PHE A 7 -2.55 11.86 4.51
N HIS A 8 -2.13 13.08 4.18
CA HIS A 8 -2.66 14.29 4.80
C HIS A 8 -4.15 14.50 4.46
N GLU A 9 -4.50 14.39 3.18
CA GLU A 9 -5.89 14.54 2.73
C GLU A 9 -6.77 13.42 3.30
N MET A 10 -6.29 12.17 3.34
CA MET A 10 -7.04 11.07 3.95
C MET A 10 -7.23 11.29 5.46
N ARG A 11 -6.21 11.74 6.19
CA ARG A 11 -6.36 12.12 7.60
C ARG A 11 -7.34 13.27 7.79
N SER A 12 -7.36 14.24 6.88
CA SER A 12 -8.34 15.33 6.89
C SER A 12 -9.76 14.82 6.67
N LEU A 13 -9.95 13.88 5.75
CA LEU A 13 -11.25 13.23 5.51
C LEU A 13 -11.74 12.47 6.75
N LEU A 14 -10.86 11.68 7.36
CA LEU A 14 -11.16 10.89 8.55
C LEU A 14 -11.40 11.77 9.79
N ALA A 15 -10.71 12.91 9.90
CA ALA A 15 -10.80 13.84 11.02
C ALA A 15 -10.65 13.17 12.40
N GLY A 16 -9.73 12.19 12.50
CA GLY A 16 -9.47 11.43 13.73
C GLY A 16 -10.51 10.36 14.07
N ARG A 17 -11.55 10.17 13.25
CA ARG A 17 -12.52 9.09 13.39
C ARG A 17 -12.02 7.81 12.73
N PRO A 18 -12.48 6.63 13.16
CA PRO A 18 -12.10 5.38 12.51
C PRO A 18 -12.65 5.34 11.06
N PRO A 19 -11.94 4.69 10.11
CA PRO A 19 -12.31 4.71 8.69
C PRO A 19 -13.74 4.26 8.37
N ASP A 20 -14.25 3.25 9.07
CA ASP A 20 -15.59 2.69 8.92
C ASP A 20 -16.72 3.61 9.44
N ALA A 21 -16.39 4.63 10.24
CA ALA A 21 -17.34 5.66 10.66
C ALA A 21 -17.50 6.81 9.64
N VAL A 22 -16.63 6.87 8.62
CA VAL A 22 -16.59 7.96 7.63
C VAL A 22 -16.81 7.45 6.21
N LEU A 23 -16.28 6.28 5.90
CA LEU A 23 -16.34 5.64 4.60
C LEU A 23 -17.25 4.40 4.67
N PRO A 24 -17.89 4.03 3.56
CA PRO A 24 -18.53 2.72 3.45
C PRO A 24 -17.54 1.61 3.83
N VAL A 25 -18.02 0.56 4.51
CA VAL A 25 -17.21 -0.60 4.91
C VAL A 25 -16.45 -1.21 3.73
N SER A 26 -17.07 -1.21 2.54
CA SER A 26 -16.48 -1.67 1.29
C SER A 26 -15.22 -0.91 0.86
N GLU A 27 -15.03 0.34 1.32
CA GLU A 27 -13.83 1.15 1.10
C GLU A 27 -12.90 1.15 2.32
N ALA A 28 -13.47 1.26 3.52
CA ALA A 28 -12.72 1.36 4.77
C ALA A 28 -11.82 0.13 5.03
N GLN A 29 -12.29 -1.07 4.64
CA GLN A 29 -11.53 -2.32 4.80
C GLN A 29 -10.19 -2.34 4.04
N TYR A 30 -10.02 -1.48 3.03
CA TYR A 30 -8.82 -1.46 2.18
C TYR A 30 -7.76 -0.44 2.61
N LEU A 31 -8.04 0.37 3.64
CA LEU A 31 -7.10 1.37 4.19
C LEU A 31 -6.10 0.81 5.21
N LEU A 32 -5.90 -0.51 5.24
CA LEU A 32 -4.96 -1.21 6.13
C LEU A 32 -3.48 -0.86 5.88
N ASP A 33 -3.16 -0.41 4.68
CA ASP A 33 -1.82 0.01 4.31
C ASP A 33 -1.38 1.29 5.06
N MET A 34 -2.32 2.18 5.40
CA MET A 34 -2.04 3.42 6.12
C MET A 34 -1.40 3.20 7.49
N PRO A 35 -2.00 2.44 8.44
CA PRO A 35 -1.37 2.21 9.74
C PRO A 35 -0.05 1.44 9.64
N LEU A 36 0.11 0.55 8.65
CA LEU A 36 1.38 -0.16 8.41
C LEU A 36 2.47 0.79 7.91
N ILE A 37 2.15 1.68 6.97
CA ILE A 37 3.07 2.71 6.49
C ILE A 37 3.46 3.64 7.64
N GLU A 38 2.50 4.05 8.48
CA GLU A 38 2.78 4.85 9.68
C GLU A 38 3.71 4.11 10.65
N ALA A 39 3.47 2.84 10.92
CA ALA A 39 4.34 2.01 11.75
C ALA A 39 5.76 1.92 11.19
N PHE A 40 5.92 1.83 9.85
CA PHE A 40 7.25 1.86 9.23
C PHE A 40 7.99 3.18 9.43
N THR A 41 7.28 4.32 9.56
CA THR A 41 7.94 5.63 9.77
C THR A 41 8.68 5.74 11.10
N VAL A 42 8.27 4.94 12.10
CA VAL A 42 8.86 4.89 13.45
C VAL A 42 9.59 3.58 13.73
N HIS A 43 9.78 2.73 12.73
CA HIS A 43 10.41 1.43 12.90
C HIS A 43 11.89 1.59 13.34
N PRO A 44 12.40 0.82 14.33
CA PRO A 44 13.76 0.99 14.85
C PRO A 44 14.87 0.82 13.82
N GLN A 45 14.63 0.03 12.77
CA GLN A 45 15.58 -0.19 11.68
C GLN A 45 15.43 0.81 10.51
N ARG A 46 14.53 1.79 10.62
CA ARG A 46 14.36 2.81 9.59
C ARG A 46 15.62 3.67 9.53
N THR A 47 16.14 3.86 8.33
CA THR A 47 17.19 4.82 8.02
C THR A 47 16.65 5.92 7.10
N LEU A 48 17.19 7.13 7.23
CA LEU A 48 16.97 8.22 6.28
C LEU A 48 17.96 8.20 5.12
N ASP A 49 19.05 7.43 5.24
CA ASP A 49 20.01 7.25 4.16
C ASP A 49 19.62 6.05 3.28
N PRO A 50 19.17 6.29 2.04
CA PRO A 50 18.75 5.22 1.15
C PRO A 50 19.92 4.31 0.71
N ALA A 51 21.18 4.75 0.81
CA ALA A 51 22.32 3.90 0.48
C ALA A 51 22.56 2.79 1.50
N HIS A 52 22.21 3.03 2.76
CA HIS A 52 22.33 2.07 3.86
C HIS A 52 21.06 1.23 4.06
N ALA A 53 19.97 1.52 3.34
CA ALA A 53 18.75 0.75 3.41
C ALA A 53 18.95 -0.62 2.73
N THR A 54 18.64 -1.69 3.47
CA THR A 54 18.56 -3.05 2.92
C THR A 54 17.24 -3.30 2.18
N ILE A 55 16.19 -2.57 2.56
CA ILE A 55 14.84 -2.65 2.02
C ILE A 55 14.31 -1.24 1.79
N HIS A 56 13.73 -1.01 0.62
CA HIS A 56 13.04 0.24 0.28
C HIS A 56 11.53 0.03 0.31
N VAL A 57 10.84 0.61 1.29
CA VAL A 57 9.37 0.52 1.38
C VAL A 57 8.72 1.59 0.51
N LEU A 58 7.90 1.18 -0.43
CA LEU A 58 7.06 2.05 -1.26
C LEU A 58 5.76 2.36 -0.53
N ALA A 59 5.70 3.54 0.09
CA ALA A 59 4.53 4.06 0.78
C ALA A 59 3.47 4.60 -0.21
N VAL A 60 3.03 3.77 -1.15
CA VAL A 60 2.21 4.20 -2.29
C VAL A 60 0.74 4.46 -1.99
N ALA A 61 0.21 3.78 -0.98
CA ALA A 61 -1.18 3.85 -0.51
C ALA A 61 -2.23 3.89 -1.67
N PRO A 62 -2.24 2.88 -2.55
CA PRO A 62 -2.99 2.94 -3.80
C PRO A 62 -4.50 3.01 -3.57
N TRP A 63 -5.03 2.32 -2.55
CA TRP A 63 -6.45 2.40 -2.19
C TRP A 63 -6.83 3.77 -1.63
N ALA A 64 -6.02 4.34 -0.75
CA ALA A 64 -6.27 5.69 -0.26
C ALA A 64 -6.31 6.69 -1.42
N SER A 65 -5.38 6.56 -2.36
CA SER A 65 -5.37 7.35 -3.60
C SER A 65 -6.64 7.17 -4.43
N GLN A 66 -7.13 5.93 -4.59
CA GLN A 66 -8.33 5.63 -5.35
C GLN A 66 -9.60 6.19 -4.70
N ILE A 67 -9.74 6.00 -3.38
CA ILE A 67 -10.85 6.55 -2.58
C ILE A 67 -10.87 8.06 -2.74
N MET A 68 -9.73 8.73 -2.60
CA MET A 68 -9.67 10.17 -2.79
C MET A 68 -10.11 10.63 -4.18
N GLY A 69 -9.73 9.90 -5.25
CA GLY A 69 -10.16 10.22 -6.61
C GLY A 69 -11.68 10.14 -6.79
N ARG A 70 -12.32 9.17 -6.13
CA ARG A 70 -13.78 9.05 -6.12
C ARG A 70 -14.43 10.21 -5.35
N HIS A 71 -13.90 10.55 -4.18
CA HIS A 71 -14.47 11.60 -3.31
C HIS A 71 -14.22 13.02 -3.85
N SER A 72 -13.15 13.25 -4.62
CA SER A 72 -12.88 14.53 -5.28
C SER A 72 -13.62 14.71 -6.60
N GLY A 73 -14.24 13.64 -7.14
CA GLY A 73 -14.85 13.64 -8.47
C GLY A 73 -13.84 13.63 -9.63
N ASP A 74 -12.54 13.46 -9.35
CA ASP A 74 -11.50 13.34 -10.37
C ASP A 74 -11.10 11.87 -10.55
N SER A 75 -11.76 11.22 -11.50
CA SER A 75 -11.52 9.81 -11.83
C SER A 75 -10.11 9.53 -12.35
N ASN A 76 -9.41 10.53 -12.89
CA ASN A 76 -8.08 10.38 -13.47
C ASN A 76 -6.97 10.57 -12.44
N MET A 77 -7.29 11.19 -11.30
CA MET A 77 -6.31 11.50 -10.25
C MET A 77 -5.54 10.25 -9.81
N HIS A 78 -6.23 9.14 -9.57
CA HIS A 78 -5.59 7.90 -9.12
C HIS A 78 -4.63 7.32 -10.16
N GLU A 79 -5.04 7.23 -11.43
CA GLU A 79 -4.19 6.70 -12.50
C GLU A 79 -2.96 7.59 -12.72
N ALA A 80 -3.15 8.92 -12.75
CA ALA A 80 -2.04 9.87 -12.87
C ALA A 80 -1.05 9.73 -11.70
N ARG A 81 -1.55 9.45 -10.49
CA ARG A 81 -0.72 9.16 -9.32
C ARG A 81 0.10 7.89 -9.54
N MET A 82 -0.51 6.78 -9.93
CA MET A 82 0.19 5.51 -10.16
C MET A 82 1.22 5.60 -11.30
N GLN A 83 0.91 6.32 -12.38
CA GLN A 83 1.85 6.64 -13.45
C GLN A 83 3.05 7.44 -12.92
N GLY A 84 2.82 8.47 -12.11
CA GLY A 84 3.89 9.25 -11.50
C GLY A 84 4.82 8.41 -10.63
N VAL A 85 4.28 7.44 -9.86
CA VAL A 85 5.11 6.49 -9.10
C VAL A 85 5.94 5.61 -10.01
N ALA A 86 5.36 5.09 -11.09
CA ALA A 86 6.06 4.28 -12.07
C ALA A 86 7.24 5.06 -12.69
N ASP A 87 7.03 6.32 -13.03
CA ASP A 87 8.06 7.18 -13.62
C ASP A 87 9.19 7.55 -12.64
N GLU A 88 8.88 7.69 -11.35
CA GLU A 88 9.89 7.87 -10.29
C GLU A 88 10.69 6.59 -10.06
N LEU A 89 10.04 5.42 -10.01
CA LEU A 89 10.70 4.13 -9.88
C LEU A 89 11.67 3.86 -11.03
N ARG A 90 11.23 4.13 -12.27
CA ARG A 90 12.06 3.95 -13.47
C ARG A 90 13.35 4.78 -13.42
N ARG A 91 13.31 5.96 -12.79
CA ARG A 91 14.46 6.86 -12.61
C ARG A 91 15.25 6.59 -11.33
N ASN A 92 14.73 5.78 -10.42
CA ASN A 92 15.34 5.54 -9.12
C ASN A 92 16.61 4.65 -9.25
N PRO A 93 17.79 5.11 -8.82
CA PRO A 93 19.03 4.36 -8.97
C PRO A 93 19.07 3.07 -8.13
N PHE A 94 18.39 3.04 -6.99
CA PHE A 94 18.28 1.86 -6.11
C PHE A 94 17.42 0.77 -6.75
N PHE A 95 16.34 1.17 -7.43
CA PHE A 95 15.50 0.24 -8.18
C PHE A 95 16.28 -0.36 -9.35
N ARG A 96 16.95 0.49 -10.14
CA ARG A 96 17.74 0.06 -11.31
C ARG A 96 18.92 -0.85 -10.97
N ARG A 97 19.52 -0.72 -9.78
CA ARG A 97 20.60 -1.60 -9.31
C ARG A 97 20.12 -2.90 -8.65
N GLY A 98 18.80 -3.14 -8.59
CA GLY A 98 18.21 -4.36 -8.06
C GLY A 98 18.10 -4.42 -6.53
N SER A 99 18.13 -3.28 -5.83
CA SER A 99 17.82 -3.25 -4.39
C SER A 99 16.39 -3.75 -4.16
N LEU A 100 16.13 -4.34 -2.99
CA LEU A 100 14.82 -4.89 -2.67
C LEU A 100 13.83 -3.77 -2.36
N PHE A 101 12.70 -3.75 -3.07
CA PHE A 101 11.58 -2.87 -2.80
C PHE A 101 10.40 -3.66 -2.24
N VAL A 102 9.70 -3.08 -1.27
CA VAL A 102 8.47 -3.66 -0.71
C VAL A 102 7.32 -2.73 -1.03
N VAL A 103 6.24 -3.26 -1.59
CA VAL A 103 5.00 -2.54 -1.86
C VAL A 103 3.86 -3.19 -1.08
N LEU A 104 3.06 -2.38 -0.40
CA LEU A 104 1.88 -2.84 0.32
C LEU A 104 0.62 -2.56 -0.49
N VAL A 105 -0.24 -3.56 -0.62
CA VAL A 105 -1.57 -3.43 -1.22
C VAL A 105 -2.58 -4.09 -0.29
N GLY A 106 -3.39 -3.27 0.38
CA GLY A 106 -4.57 -3.78 1.06
C GLY A 106 -5.58 -4.33 0.05
N GLY A 107 -6.31 -5.37 0.39
CA GLY A 107 -7.48 -5.83 -0.38
C GLY A 107 -7.24 -6.83 -1.51
N GLU A 108 -8.32 -7.08 -2.23
CA GLU A 108 -8.47 -8.17 -3.19
C GLU A 108 -8.11 -7.79 -4.64
N THR A 109 -7.81 -6.54 -4.96
CA THR A 109 -7.63 -6.12 -6.36
C THR A 109 -6.29 -5.43 -6.62
N LEU A 110 -5.36 -6.13 -7.26
CA LEU A 110 -4.10 -5.52 -7.73
C LEU A 110 -4.29 -4.44 -8.79
N GLY A 111 -5.45 -4.39 -9.44
CA GLY A 111 -5.83 -3.34 -10.38
C GLY A 111 -5.68 -1.92 -9.81
N VAL A 112 -5.76 -1.75 -8.48
CA VAL A 112 -5.53 -0.47 -7.80
C VAL A 112 -4.10 0.07 -7.95
N LEU A 113 -3.13 -0.76 -8.35
CA LEU A 113 -1.80 -0.27 -8.69
C LEU A 113 -1.76 0.40 -10.07
N GLY A 114 -2.75 0.17 -10.94
CA GLY A 114 -2.71 0.62 -12.33
C GLY A 114 -1.70 -0.16 -13.18
N THR A 115 -1.90 -0.14 -14.50
CA THR A 115 -1.09 -0.97 -15.42
C THR A 115 0.37 -0.52 -15.47
N ALA A 116 0.60 0.79 -15.42
CA ALA A 116 1.95 1.36 -15.53
C ALA A 116 2.83 0.94 -14.35
N LEU A 117 2.35 1.09 -13.13
CA LEU A 117 3.11 0.74 -11.93
C LEU A 117 3.30 -0.78 -11.82
N GLN A 118 2.27 -1.58 -12.14
CA GLN A 118 2.42 -3.04 -12.14
C GLN A 118 3.55 -3.50 -13.07
N ARG A 119 3.67 -2.92 -14.27
CA ARG A 119 4.75 -3.24 -15.22
C ARG A 119 6.13 -2.90 -14.66
N GLU A 120 6.28 -1.71 -14.08
CA GLU A 120 7.56 -1.31 -13.48
C GLU A 120 7.93 -2.22 -12.31
N LEU A 121 6.99 -2.46 -11.38
CA LEU A 121 7.23 -3.33 -10.22
C LEU A 121 7.59 -4.75 -10.65
N ALA A 122 6.91 -5.31 -11.66
CA ALA A 122 7.19 -6.66 -12.17
C ALA A 122 8.56 -6.79 -12.85
N SER A 123 9.20 -5.67 -13.22
CA SER A 123 10.54 -5.68 -13.82
C SER A 123 11.67 -5.58 -12.79
N GLY A 124 11.36 -5.29 -11.53
CA GLY A 124 12.33 -5.06 -10.46
C GLY A 124 12.40 -6.20 -9.43
N ASN A 125 13.28 -6.00 -8.43
CA ASN A 125 13.35 -6.84 -7.24
C ASN A 125 12.31 -6.35 -6.21
N VAL A 126 11.07 -6.81 -6.35
CA VAL A 126 9.93 -6.35 -5.56
C VAL A 126 9.29 -7.50 -4.79
N LEU A 127 9.04 -7.27 -3.50
CA LEU A 127 8.12 -8.07 -2.69
C LEU A 127 6.81 -7.32 -2.52
N LEU A 128 5.72 -7.98 -2.87
CA LEU A 128 4.36 -7.49 -2.69
C LEU A 128 3.81 -8.02 -1.36
N GLY A 129 3.46 -7.13 -0.43
CA GLY A 129 2.66 -7.48 0.74
C GLY A 129 1.18 -7.26 0.44
N CYS A 130 0.39 -8.33 0.45
CA CYS A 130 -1.05 -8.25 0.19
C CYS A 130 -1.87 -8.94 1.28
N THR A 131 -3.12 -8.54 1.47
CA THR A 131 -3.98 -9.12 2.52
C THR A 131 -4.87 -10.25 2.03
N ASP A 132 -4.87 -10.55 0.73
CA ASP A 132 -5.69 -11.58 0.13
C ASP A 132 -4.82 -12.65 -0.57
N PRO A 133 -4.83 -13.91 -0.08
CA PRO A 133 -4.09 -15.00 -0.71
C PRO A 133 -4.72 -15.46 -2.04
N THR A 134 -6.00 -15.16 -2.31
CA THR A 134 -6.71 -15.59 -3.52
C THR A 134 -6.28 -14.82 -4.76
N ASN A 135 -5.69 -13.64 -4.60
CA ASN A 135 -5.00 -12.94 -5.68
C ASN A 135 -3.86 -13.75 -6.28
N ALA A 136 -3.36 -14.81 -5.63
CA ALA A 136 -2.36 -15.69 -6.23
C ALA A 136 -2.95 -16.54 -7.37
N ALA A 137 -4.28 -16.69 -7.43
CA ALA A 137 -5.01 -17.35 -8.51
C ALA A 137 -5.25 -16.40 -9.70
N ILE A 138 -4.19 -15.78 -10.21
CA ILE A 138 -4.27 -14.98 -11.44
C ILE A 138 -4.42 -15.97 -12.59
N GLY A 139 -5.48 -15.79 -13.39
CA GLY A 139 -5.91 -16.68 -14.49
C GLY A 139 -4.83 -17.04 -15.53
N PRO A 140 -5.19 -17.64 -16.68
CA PRO A 140 -4.27 -18.44 -17.52
C PRO A 140 -3.07 -17.69 -18.12
N ASN A 141 -2.97 -16.36 -17.99
CA ASN A 141 -1.88 -15.56 -18.52
C ASN A 141 -0.74 -15.37 -17.51
N VAL A 142 0.12 -16.38 -17.43
CA VAL A 142 1.32 -16.45 -16.57
C VAL A 142 2.29 -15.27 -16.78
N ARG A 143 2.20 -14.56 -17.92
CA ARG A 143 3.09 -13.42 -18.24
C ARG A 143 2.50 -12.05 -17.88
N ALA A 144 1.28 -11.98 -17.35
CA ALA A 144 0.72 -10.71 -16.91
C ALA A 144 1.55 -10.12 -15.76
N PRO A 145 1.83 -8.80 -15.73
CA PRO A 145 2.59 -8.17 -14.63
C PRO A 145 2.05 -8.49 -13.24
N ALA A 146 0.73 -8.52 -13.08
CA ALA A 146 0.08 -8.92 -11.84
C ALA A 146 0.47 -10.36 -11.42
N HIS A 147 0.51 -11.30 -12.37
CA HIS A 147 0.90 -12.70 -12.12
C HIS A 147 2.33 -12.80 -11.58
N LEU A 148 3.27 -12.08 -12.19
CA LEU A 148 4.67 -12.03 -11.74
C LEU A 148 4.80 -11.45 -10.33
N LEU A 149 4.03 -10.40 -10.01
CA LEU A 149 4.04 -9.78 -8.68
C LEU A 149 3.46 -10.71 -7.61
N MET A 150 2.38 -11.44 -7.92
CA MET A 150 1.75 -12.35 -6.96
C MET A 150 2.54 -13.64 -6.72
N ALA A 151 3.33 -14.10 -7.70
CA ALA A 151 4.13 -15.31 -7.55
C ALA A 151 5.07 -15.28 -6.33
N ASN A 152 5.50 -14.09 -5.91
CA ASN A 152 6.37 -13.88 -4.75
C ASN A 152 5.71 -13.02 -3.65
N ALA A 153 4.39 -12.86 -3.70
CA ALA A 153 3.69 -12.04 -2.71
C ALA A 153 3.66 -12.70 -1.34
N VAL A 154 3.82 -11.88 -0.31
CA VAL A 154 3.67 -12.26 1.09
C VAL A 154 2.26 -11.88 1.53
N THR A 155 1.51 -12.88 2.00
CA THR A 155 0.21 -12.63 2.61
C THR A 155 0.41 -12.04 4.00
N LEU A 156 -0.04 -10.80 4.19
CA LEU A 156 -0.04 -10.13 5.47
C LEU A 156 -1.23 -10.62 6.31
N PRO A 157 -1.09 -10.75 7.64
CA PRO A 157 -2.21 -11.05 8.52
C PRO A 157 -3.31 -9.99 8.34
N TYR A 158 -4.41 -10.39 7.70
CA TYR A 158 -5.57 -9.54 7.48
C TYR A 158 -6.50 -9.65 8.68
N VAL A 159 -6.72 -8.53 9.36
CA VAL A 159 -7.86 -8.39 10.26
C VAL A 159 -8.86 -7.51 9.53
N ALA A 160 -9.93 -8.12 9.02
CA ALA A 160 -11.02 -7.38 8.41
C ALA A 160 -11.53 -6.34 9.41
N HIS A 161 -11.36 -5.05 9.10
CA HIS A 161 -11.85 -3.96 9.96
C HIS A 161 -13.36 -4.07 10.22
N ALA A 162 -14.12 -4.64 9.27
CA ALA A 162 -15.55 -4.92 9.42
C ALA A 162 -15.90 -5.91 10.56
N PHE A 163 -14.93 -6.72 11.01
CA PHE A 163 -15.08 -7.71 12.08
C PHE A 163 -14.14 -7.46 13.26
N ALA A 164 -13.30 -6.43 13.18
CA ALA A 164 -12.38 -6.03 14.24
C ALA A 164 -13.14 -5.23 15.31
N ALA A 165 -13.82 -5.92 16.22
CA ALA A 165 -13.96 -5.38 17.57
C ALA A 165 -12.56 -4.97 18.07
N PRO A 166 -12.43 -3.90 18.89
CA PRO A 166 -11.14 -3.43 19.37
C PRO A 166 -10.32 -4.62 19.90
N PRO A 167 -9.01 -4.67 19.59
CA PRO A 167 -8.19 -5.82 19.95
C PRO A 167 -8.36 -6.16 21.42
N LEU A 168 -8.69 -7.41 21.71
CA LEU A 168 -8.67 -8.05 23.04
C LEU A 168 -7.25 -8.12 23.63
N PHE A 169 -6.33 -7.25 23.21
CA PHE A 169 -5.06 -7.09 23.89
C PHE A 169 -5.27 -6.15 25.08
N PRO A 170 -5.20 -6.64 26.32
CA PRO A 170 -5.27 -5.76 27.49
C PRO A 170 -4.14 -4.75 27.38
N ARG A 171 -4.49 -3.46 27.47
CA ARG A 171 -3.49 -2.42 27.68
C ARG A 171 -2.70 -2.78 28.94
N PRO A 172 -1.35 -2.73 28.93
CA PRO A 172 -0.61 -2.84 30.17
C PRO A 172 -1.09 -1.74 31.12
N PRO A 173 -1.23 -2.03 32.42
CA PRO A 173 -1.64 -1.04 33.40
C PRO A 173 -0.63 0.13 33.41
N PRO A 174 -1.08 1.35 33.72
CA PRO A 174 -0.18 2.49 33.85
C PRO A 174 0.90 2.18 34.91
N PRO A 175 2.14 2.67 34.73
CA PRO A 175 3.16 2.54 35.75
C PRO A 175 2.68 3.21 37.05
N LEU A 176 2.90 2.51 38.16
CA LEU A 176 2.63 2.96 39.53
C LEU A 176 3.54 4.12 39.92
#